data_AF-A0A6A5AVF8-F1
#
_entry.id   AF-A0A6A5AVF8-F1
#
_cell.length_a   1.000
_cell.length_b   1.000
_cell.length_c   1.000
_cell.angle_alpha   90.00
_cell.angle_beta   90.00
_cell.angle_gamma   90.00
#
_symmetry.space_group_name_H-M   'P 1'
#
loop_
_entity.id
_entity.type
_entity.pdbx_description
1 polymer ?
#
loop_
_entity_poly.entity_id
_entity_poly.type
_entity_poly.pdbx_seq_one_letter_code
_entity_poly.pdbx_strand_id
1 'polypeptide(L)'
;MKAKEEGIVVEINNMYDEYWAVAHASPTDLPYFEGDYWVGLAEELIEKLDEEGKSAKKKKDHKTKKPKHLAKKDARDDVDFHDQLMLKLGEHIHPMKDDFLVVKLFPSCAQCKLAIHHGTIWKESKTCLCDGCYQTQMSTQSNVNETPPYVPIKLTLKEKCSDPDDVVESEIFDTRQAFLSLCQANHYQFDELRRAKHTSMLTLFHLGQLTNG
;
A
#
# COMPACT_ATOMS: atom_id res chain seq x y z
N MET A 1 8.65 -14.91 -9.98
CA MET A 1 8.60 -13.47 -9.64
C MET A 1 8.68 -12.70 -10.95
N LYS A 2 7.70 -12.90 -11.85
CA LYS A 2 7.83 -12.55 -13.28
C LYS A 2 8.08 -11.05 -13.50
N ALA A 3 7.28 -10.18 -12.88
CA ALA A 3 7.44 -8.73 -13.03
C ALA A 3 8.78 -8.19 -12.50
N LYS A 4 9.40 -8.88 -11.52
CA LYS A 4 10.74 -8.54 -11.02
C LYS A 4 11.84 -9.02 -11.96
N GLU A 5 11.67 -10.22 -12.52
CA GLU A 5 12.57 -10.78 -13.54
C GLU A 5 12.58 -9.92 -14.82
N GLU A 6 11.42 -9.34 -15.17
CA GLU A 6 11.25 -8.41 -16.29
C GLU A 6 11.70 -6.97 -15.97
N GLY A 7 12.12 -6.68 -14.73
CA GLY A 7 12.59 -5.35 -14.32
C GLY A 7 11.49 -4.29 -14.21
N ILE A 8 10.22 -4.68 -14.20
CA ILE A 8 9.07 -3.79 -14.02
C ILE A 8 8.91 -3.43 -12.54
N VAL A 9 9.07 -4.42 -11.67
CA VAL A 9 8.94 -4.26 -10.21
C VAL A 9 10.32 -4.28 -9.57
N VAL A 10 10.61 -3.27 -8.77
CA VAL A 10 11.87 -3.17 -8.02
C VAL A 10 11.80 -4.07 -6.77
N GLU A 11 10.73 -3.92 -6.01
CA GLU A 11 10.54 -4.59 -4.72
C GLU A 11 9.06 -4.89 -4.49
N ILE A 12 8.80 -6.05 -3.88
CA ILE A 12 7.48 -6.42 -3.37
C ILE A 12 7.69 -6.62 -1.87
N ASN A 13 6.92 -5.90 -1.07
CA ASN A 13 6.89 -5.98 0.38
C ASN A 13 5.44 -6.17 0.85
N ASN A 14 5.20 -6.10 2.15
CA ASN A 14 3.87 -5.99 2.72
C ASN A 14 3.65 -4.68 3.46
N MET A 15 2.38 -4.33 3.65
CA MET A 15 1.97 -3.08 4.31
C MET A 15 2.49 -2.98 5.74
N TYR A 16 2.52 -4.08 6.49
CA TYR A 16 3.02 -4.07 7.87
C TYR A 16 4.52 -3.75 7.91
N ASP A 17 5.34 -4.52 7.21
CA ASP A 17 6.79 -4.35 7.21
C ASP A 17 7.23 -3.02 6.55
N GLU A 18 6.39 -2.41 5.70
CA GLU A 18 6.65 -1.08 5.12
C GLU A 18 6.32 0.07 6.08
N TYR A 19 5.13 0.06 6.70
CA TYR A 19 4.61 1.22 7.43
C TYR A 19 4.72 1.10 8.96
N TRP A 20 4.82 -0.11 9.52
CA TRP A 20 5.04 -0.35 10.96
C TRP A 20 6.51 -0.55 11.34
N ALA A 21 7.45 -0.31 10.41
CA ALA A 21 8.88 -0.41 10.72
C ALA A 21 9.41 0.76 11.58
N VAL A 22 8.62 1.82 11.79
CA VAL A 22 9.10 3.10 12.34
C VAL A 22 8.19 3.62 13.45
N ALA A 23 8.75 3.90 14.64
CA ALA A 23 7.99 4.26 15.85
C ALA A 23 7.11 5.53 15.73
N HIS A 24 7.44 6.43 14.81
CA HIS A 24 6.69 7.66 14.60
C HIS A 24 5.68 7.56 13.46
N ALA A 25 5.44 6.37 12.90
CA ALA A 25 4.42 6.21 11.87
C ALA A 25 3.03 6.53 12.44
N SER A 26 2.24 7.22 11.62
CA SER A 26 0.88 7.66 11.90
C SER A 26 -0.09 6.93 10.95
N PRO A 27 -1.36 6.73 11.34
CA PRO A 27 -2.38 6.22 10.42
C PRO A 27 -2.53 7.07 9.16
N THR A 28 -2.16 8.37 9.20
CA THR A 28 -2.17 9.26 8.04
C THR A 28 -1.08 8.98 7.02
N ASP A 29 -0.08 8.18 7.37
CA ASP A 29 1.00 7.77 6.45
C ASP A 29 0.59 6.56 5.61
N LEU A 30 -0.54 5.91 5.95
CA LEU A 30 -1.07 4.75 5.23
C LEU A 30 -1.83 5.18 3.96
N PRO A 31 -1.61 4.51 2.81
CA PRO A 31 -2.34 4.81 1.58
C PRO A 31 -3.84 4.52 1.71
N TYR A 32 -4.67 5.55 1.57
CA TYR A 32 -6.13 5.44 1.63
C TYR A 32 -6.71 5.07 0.26
N PHE A 33 -7.37 3.92 0.18
CA PHE A 33 -8.16 3.51 -0.98
C PHE A 33 -9.59 3.19 -0.54
N GLU A 34 -10.57 3.55 -1.37
CA GLU A 34 -11.98 3.30 -1.07
C GLU A 34 -12.28 1.79 -1.09
N GLY A 35 -12.93 1.30 -0.02
CA GLY A 35 -13.27 -0.11 0.12
C GLY A 35 -12.14 -1.02 0.62
N ASP A 36 -10.97 -0.46 0.97
CA ASP A 36 -9.88 -1.22 1.56
C ASP A 36 -10.24 -1.75 2.95
N TYR A 37 -9.73 -2.96 3.25
CA TYR A 37 -9.98 -3.63 4.52
C TYR A 37 -9.50 -2.81 5.73
N TRP A 38 -8.28 -2.26 5.66
CA TRP A 38 -7.68 -1.58 6.79
C TRP A 38 -8.40 -0.27 7.14
N VAL A 39 -9.02 0.38 6.14
CA VAL A 39 -9.81 1.60 6.32
C VAL A 39 -11.05 1.30 7.17
N GLY A 40 -11.83 0.28 6.81
CA GLY A 40 -12.99 -0.13 7.60
C GLY A 40 -12.60 -0.61 9.01
N LEU A 41 -11.48 -1.33 9.13
CA LEU A 41 -10.93 -1.71 10.44
C LEU A 41 -10.54 -0.47 11.27
N ALA A 42 -9.94 0.55 10.67
CA ALA A 42 -9.57 1.79 11.35
C ALA A 42 -10.81 2.51 11.88
N GLU A 43 -11.88 2.61 11.09
CA GLU A 43 -13.16 3.20 11.51
C GLU A 43 -13.74 2.47 12.73
N GLU A 44 -13.81 1.14 12.70
CA GLU A 44 -14.27 0.34 13.85
C GLU A 44 -13.40 0.55 15.10
N LEU A 45 -12.08 0.65 14.93
CA LEU A 45 -11.16 0.84 16.05
C LEU A 45 -11.26 2.24 16.65
N ILE A 46 -11.49 3.27 15.83
CA ILE A 46 -11.74 4.65 16.28
C ILE A 46 -12.99 4.68 17.17
N GLU A 47 -14.09 4.06 16.74
CA GLU A 47 -15.32 3.98 17.54
C GLU A 47 -15.07 3.30 18.89
N LYS A 48 -14.35 2.17 18.90
CA LYS A 48 -14.00 1.45 20.14
C LYS A 48 -13.14 2.30 21.07
N LEU A 49 -12.14 3.02 20.53
CA LEU A 49 -11.27 3.92 21.31
C LEU A 49 -12.05 5.09 21.93
N ASP A 50 -13.02 5.64 21.21
CA ASP A 50 -13.89 6.71 21.72
C ASP A 50 -14.78 6.23 22.88
N GLU A 51 -15.31 5.01 22.80
CA GLU A 51 -16.09 4.38 23.88
C GLU A 51 -15.24 4.08 25.12
N GLU A 52 -14.03 3.55 24.93
CA GLU A 52 -13.04 3.32 25.99
C GLU A 52 -12.66 4.64 26.69
N GLY A 53 -12.46 5.71 25.92
CA GLY A 53 -12.18 7.05 26.46
C GLY A 53 -13.34 7.62 27.28
N LYS A 54 -14.59 7.44 26.83
CA LYS A 54 -15.80 7.86 27.55
C LYS A 54 -16.00 7.08 28.85
N SER A 55 -15.78 5.77 28.84
CA SER A 55 -15.91 4.90 30.01
C SER A 55 -14.79 5.11 31.04
N ALA A 56 -13.56 5.42 30.60
CA ALA A 56 -12.45 5.81 31.46
C ALA A 56 -12.68 7.18 32.14
N LYS A 57 -13.31 8.15 31.45
CA LYS A 57 -13.71 9.43 32.04
C LYS A 57 -14.81 9.26 33.10
N LYS A 58 -15.77 8.35 32.91
CA LYS A 58 -16.81 8.03 33.93
C LYS A 58 -16.27 7.33 35.18
N LYS A 59 -15.20 6.54 35.06
CA LYS A 59 -14.57 5.85 36.21
C LYS A 59 -13.62 6.74 37.04
N LYS A 60 -13.34 7.97 36.62
CA LYS A 60 -12.44 8.89 37.36
C LYS A 60 -13.07 9.53 38.60
N ASP A 61 -14.38 9.37 38.83
CA ASP A 61 -15.08 9.82 40.05
C ASP A 61 -15.04 8.84 41.23
N HIS A 62 -14.52 7.61 41.06
CA HIS A 62 -14.29 6.72 42.20
C HIS A 62 -12.91 6.08 42.13
N LYS A 63 -11.96 6.73 42.82
CA LYS A 63 -10.57 6.29 42.91
C LYS A 63 -10.43 5.18 43.95
N THR A 64 -10.08 3.96 43.51
CA THR A 64 -9.37 2.99 44.36
C THR A 64 -8.32 2.24 43.54
N LYS A 65 -7.09 2.32 44.03
CA LYS A 65 -5.88 1.69 43.47
C LYS A 65 -5.93 0.16 43.63
N LYS A 66 -5.60 -0.62 42.60
CA LYS A 66 -4.94 -1.95 42.73
C LYS A 66 -4.49 -2.52 41.36
N PRO A 67 -3.68 -3.60 41.34
CA PRO A 67 -2.23 -3.58 41.18
C PRO A 67 -1.73 -4.02 39.79
N LYS A 68 -0.45 -3.77 39.53
CA LYS A 68 0.27 -4.18 38.30
C LYS A 68 0.37 -5.70 38.21
N HIS A 69 -0.23 -6.30 37.19
CA HIS A 69 0.11 -7.65 36.74
C HIS A 69 1.19 -7.54 35.65
N LEU A 70 2.38 -8.06 35.95
CA LEU A 70 3.44 -8.29 34.96
C LEU A 70 3.01 -9.45 34.06
N ALA A 71 2.63 -9.16 32.82
CA ALA A 71 2.66 -10.14 31.74
C ALA A 71 4.10 -10.19 31.19
N LYS A 72 4.65 -11.40 31.11
CA LYS A 72 5.93 -11.66 30.44
C LYS A 72 5.82 -11.22 28.98
N LYS A 73 6.63 -10.24 28.60
CA LYS A 73 6.76 -9.76 27.23
C LYS A 73 7.88 -10.54 26.57
N ASP A 74 7.56 -11.31 25.54
CA ASP A 74 8.57 -11.93 24.69
C ASP A 74 9.43 -10.84 24.06
N ALA A 75 10.74 -11.09 24.00
CA ALA A 75 11.73 -10.18 23.44
C ALA A 75 11.56 -10.10 21.92
N ARG A 76 10.69 -9.21 21.45
CA ARG A 76 10.75 -8.63 20.11
C ARG A 76 10.98 -7.14 20.28
N ASP A 77 11.69 -6.53 19.34
CA ASP A 77 11.88 -5.08 19.25
C ASP A 77 10.51 -4.43 19.08
N ASP A 78 9.81 -4.23 20.19
CA ASP A 78 8.45 -3.70 20.22
C ASP A 78 8.57 -2.20 19.97
N VAL A 79 8.39 -1.84 18.71
CA VAL A 79 8.36 -0.45 18.26
C VAL A 79 7.19 0.23 18.98
N ASP A 80 7.50 1.15 19.89
CA ASP A 80 6.49 1.86 20.70
C ASP A 80 5.88 3.00 19.88
N PHE A 81 4.63 2.82 19.44
CA PHE A 81 3.89 3.82 18.68
C PHE A 81 3.17 4.79 19.63
N HIS A 82 3.33 6.10 19.37
CA HIS A 82 2.61 7.12 20.15
C HIS A 82 1.10 7.13 19.85
N ASP A 83 0.72 6.76 18.62
CA ASP A 83 -0.67 6.73 18.17
C ASP A 83 -1.32 5.38 18.51
N GLN A 84 -2.38 5.42 19.33
CA GLN A 84 -3.10 4.21 19.76
C GLN A 84 -3.84 3.51 18.63
N LEU A 85 -4.30 4.25 17.62
CA LEU A 85 -4.94 3.67 16.45
C LEU A 85 -3.91 2.89 15.63
N MET A 86 -2.73 3.48 15.40
CA MET A 86 -1.64 2.80 14.68
C MET A 86 -1.21 1.50 15.39
N LEU A 87 -1.13 1.53 16.73
CA LEU A 87 -0.81 0.36 17.54
C LEU A 87 -1.88 -0.74 17.38
N LYS A 88 -3.16 -0.41 17.60
CA LYS A 88 -4.26 -1.38 17.48
C LYS A 88 -4.41 -1.91 16.05
N LEU A 89 -4.21 -1.07 15.03
CA LEU A 89 -4.19 -1.51 13.62
C LEU A 89 -3.07 -2.51 13.38
N GLY A 90 -1.87 -2.23 13.88
CA GLY A 90 -0.72 -3.12 13.75
C GLY A 90 -0.96 -4.51 14.36
N GLU A 91 -1.61 -4.58 15.53
CA GLU A 91 -1.98 -5.85 16.18
C GLU A 91 -2.91 -6.72 15.31
N HIS A 92 -3.80 -6.09 14.54
CA HIS A 92 -4.77 -6.79 13.68
C HIS A 92 -4.22 -7.10 12.29
N ILE A 93 -3.39 -6.21 11.72
CA ILE A 93 -2.82 -6.38 10.38
C ILE A 93 -1.66 -7.38 10.41
N HIS A 94 -0.84 -7.40 11.46
CA HIS A 94 0.35 -8.26 11.53
C HIS A 94 0.08 -9.75 11.27
N PRO A 95 -0.96 -10.39 11.85
CA PRO A 95 -1.27 -11.80 11.60
C PRO A 95 -1.66 -12.12 10.14
N MET A 96 -2.10 -11.11 9.39
CA MET A 96 -2.55 -11.21 8.00
C MET A 96 -1.67 -10.38 7.05
N LYS A 97 -0.43 -10.07 7.46
CA LYS A 97 0.41 -9.12 6.72
C LYS A 97 0.67 -9.54 5.27
N ASP A 98 0.71 -10.83 4.99
CA ASP A 98 0.97 -11.36 3.65
C ASP A 98 -0.22 -11.16 2.69
N ASP A 99 -1.40 -10.74 3.20
CA ASP A 99 -2.57 -10.40 2.39
C ASP A 99 -2.52 -8.95 1.85
N PHE A 100 -1.58 -8.12 2.35
CA PHE A 100 -1.43 -6.71 1.97
C PHE A 100 -0.12 -6.48 1.23
N LEU A 101 -0.18 -6.43 -0.10
CA LEU A 101 1.01 -6.21 -0.93
C LEU A 101 1.33 -4.73 -1.09
N VAL A 102 2.60 -4.38 -0.90
CA VAL A 102 3.17 -3.08 -1.31
C VAL A 102 4.15 -3.33 -2.44
N VAL A 103 3.83 -2.85 -3.64
CA VAL A 103 4.65 -3.05 -4.83
C VAL A 103 5.35 -1.76 -5.21
N LYS A 104 6.69 -1.74 -5.10
CA LYS A 104 7.51 -0.59 -5.48
C LYS A 104 7.91 -0.69 -6.95
N LEU A 105 7.33 0.19 -7.76
CA LEU A 105 7.67 0.36 -9.17
C LEU A 105 8.91 1.25 -9.36
N PHE A 106 9.20 2.11 -8.38
CA PHE A 106 10.37 2.98 -8.38
C PHE A 106 11.32 2.58 -7.26
N PRO A 107 12.65 2.69 -7.49
CA PRO A 107 13.63 2.38 -6.47
C PRO A 107 13.71 3.49 -5.43
N SER A 108 14.08 3.11 -4.21
CA SER A 108 14.33 4.05 -3.12
C SER A 108 15.83 4.18 -2.86
N CYS A 109 16.26 5.40 -2.54
CA CYS A 109 17.65 5.66 -2.20
C CYS A 109 18.02 4.92 -0.91
N ALA A 110 19.11 4.15 -0.94
CA ALA A 110 19.57 3.40 0.23
C ALA A 110 19.95 4.31 1.41
N GLN A 111 20.34 5.56 1.15
CA GLN A 111 20.79 6.54 2.14
C GLN A 111 19.63 7.37 2.71
N CYS A 112 18.95 8.17 1.88
CA CYS A 112 17.87 9.05 2.36
C CYS A 112 16.50 8.38 2.42
N LYS A 113 16.37 7.14 1.95
CA LYS A 113 15.12 6.34 1.89
C LYS A 113 14.01 6.92 1.02
N LEU A 114 14.21 8.07 0.40
CA LEU A 114 13.26 8.65 -0.55
C LEU A 114 13.21 7.85 -1.86
N ALA A 115 11.99 7.70 -2.39
CA ALA A 115 11.78 7.15 -3.72
C ALA A 115 12.39 8.07 -4.80
N ILE A 116 13.03 7.46 -5.79
CA ILE A 116 13.71 8.19 -6.87
C ILE A 116 12.82 8.14 -8.11
N HIS A 117 12.18 9.26 -8.41
CA HIS A 117 11.24 9.36 -9.53
C HIS A 117 11.86 10.01 -10.78
N HIS A 118 12.90 10.83 -10.62
CA HIS A 118 13.53 11.55 -11.72
C HIS A 118 15.05 11.68 -11.48
N GLY A 119 15.79 11.95 -12.56
CA GLY A 119 17.22 12.22 -12.49
C GLY A 119 18.09 10.97 -12.62
N THR A 120 19.32 11.06 -12.11
CA THR A 120 20.29 9.96 -12.18
C THR A 120 20.20 9.09 -10.94
N ILE A 121 20.04 7.79 -11.16
CA ILE A 121 20.22 6.75 -10.16
C ILE A 121 21.61 6.17 -10.28
N TRP A 122 22.27 6.03 -9.15
CA TRP A 122 23.55 5.36 -9.03
C TRP A 122 23.32 3.96 -8.47
N LYS A 123 23.35 2.92 -9.32
CA LYS A 123 22.98 1.55 -8.94
C LYS A 123 24.20 0.66 -8.69
N GLU A 124 24.21 -0.05 -7.58
CA GLU A 124 25.22 -1.05 -7.20
C GLU A 124 24.52 -2.34 -6.79
N SER A 125 24.66 -3.40 -7.60
CA SER A 125 24.04 -4.72 -7.34
C SER A 125 22.55 -4.65 -6.96
N LYS A 126 22.24 -4.61 -5.65
CA LYS A 126 20.88 -4.60 -5.08
C LYS A 126 20.45 -3.24 -4.49
N THR A 127 21.37 -2.29 -4.36
CA THR A 127 21.11 -0.98 -3.76
C THR A 127 21.25 0.11 -4.82
N CYS A 128 20.72 1.29 -4.51
CA CYS A 128 20.93 2.46 -5.34
C CYS A 128 20.94 3.73 -4.51
N LEU A 129 21.57 4.77 -5.05
CA LEU A 129 21.59 6.11 -4.47
C LEU A 129 20.95 7.10 -5.43
N CYS A 130 20.26 8.09 -4.88
CA CYS A 130 19.90 9.28 -5.64
C CYS A 130 21.17 10.10 -5.91
N ASP A 131 21.11 10.98 -6.90
CA ASP A 131 22.26 11.80 -7.29
C ASP A 131 22.85 12.59 -6.11
N GLY A 132 22.01 13.25 -5.31
CA GLY A 132 22.48 14.03 -4.15
C GLY A 132 23.23 13.21 -3.10
N CYS A 133 22.74 12.00 -2.78
CA CYS A 133 23.41 11.12 -1.82
C CYS A 133 24.71 10.55 -2.38
N TYR A 134 24.74 10.20 -3.68
CA TYR A 134 25.97 9.75 -4.34
C TYR A 134 27.04 10.84 -4.32
N GLN A 135 26.71 12.07 -4.72
CA GLN A 135 27.65 13.19 -4.73
C GLN A 135 28.20 13.50 -3.33
N THR A 136 27.32 13.47 -2.32
CA THR A 136 27.73 13.65 -0.92
C THR A 136 28.74 12.58 -0.51
N GLN A 137 28.47 11.31 -0.83
CA GLN A 137 29.37 10.21 -0.53
C GLN A 137 30.74 10.38 -1.23
N MET A 138 30.75 10.81 -2.49
CA MET A 138 32.00 11.04 -3.25
C MET A 138 32.83 12.18 -2.66
N SER A 139 32.19 13.25 -2.18
CA SER A 139 32.89 14.37 -1.55
C SER A 139 33.54 14.02 -0.21
N THR A 140 33.00 13.02 0.50
CA THR A 140 33.53 12.55 1.80
C THR A 140 34.58 11.45 1.68
N GLN A 141 34.73 10.82 0.51
CA GLN A 141 35.72 9.75 0.30
C GLN A 141 37.11 10.36 0.09
N SER A 142 38.00 10.19 1.07
CA SER A 142 39.40 10.66 1.05
C SER A 142 40.35 9.75 0.27
N ASN A 143 39.89 8.60 -0.25
CA ASN A 143 40.70 7.64 -0.98
C ASN A 143 40.35 7.67 -2.48
N VAL A 144 41.17 8.36 -3.27
CA VAL A 144 40.94 8.72 -4.68
C VAL A 144 40.96 7.52 -5.65
N ASN A 145 41.31 6.32 -5.18
CA ASN A 145 41.65 5.19 -6.05
C ASN A 145 40.60 4.07 -6.14
N GLU A 146 39.44 4.21 -5.50
CA GLU A 146 38.32 3.28 -5.69
C GLU A 146 37.13 4.04 -6.25
N THR A 147 36.96 4.01 -7.58
CA THR A 147 35.67 4.36 -8.17
C THR A 147 34.64 3.37 -7.65
N PRO A 148 33.60 3.80 -6.91
CA PRO A 148 32.59 2.88 -6.43
C PRO A 148 31.88 2.23 -7.62
N PRO A 149 31.39 0.98 -7.48
CA PRO A 149 30.79 0.23 -8.57
C PRO A 149 29.35 0.66 -8.87
N TYR A 150 29.06 1.97 -8.81
CA TYR A 150 27.76 2.51 -9.17
C TYR A 150 27.68 2.78 -10.68
N VAL A 151 26.68 2.18 -11.34
CA VAL A 151 26.35 2.47 -12.73
C VAL A 151 25.27 3.56 -12.78
N PRO A 152 25.48 4.67 -13.51
CA PRO A 152 24.47 5.71 -13.65
C PRO A 152 23.34 5.24 -14.58
N ILE A 153 22.10 5.36 -14.12
CA ILE A 153 20.87 5.07 -14.87
C ILE A 153 20.00 6.32 -14.84
N LYS A 154 19.64 6.85 -16.00
CA LYS A 154 18.75 8.01 -16.09
C LYS A 154 17.30 7.57 -15.97
N LEU A 155 16.63 7.96 -14.90
CA LEU A 155 15.18 7.84 -14.75
C LEU A 155 14.48 9.08 -15.27
N THR A 156 13.46 8.87 -16.10
CA THR A 156 12.60 9.92 -16.60
C THR A 156 11.15 9.54 -16.31
N LEU A 157 10.64 9.97 -15.16
CA LEU A 157 9.20 10.02 -14.94
C LEU A 157 8.70 11.38 -15.46
N LYS A 158 7.60 11.37 -16.21
CA LYS A 158 6.93 12.62 -16.58
C LYS A 158 6.42 13.28 -15.31
N GLU A 159 6.58 14.60 -15.18
CA GLU A 159 6.07 15.36 -14.04
C GLU A 159 4.56 15.21 -13.86
N LYS A 160 3.84 15.03 -14.97
CA LYS A 160 2.40 14.79 -14.98
C LYS A 160 2.11 13.38 -15.48
N CYS A 161 1.40 12.60 -14.66
CA CYS A 161 0.72 11.40 -15.13
C CYS A 161 -0.50 11.86 -15.93
N SER A 162 -0.43 11.78 -17.26
CA SER A 162 -1.56 12.03 -18.15
C SER A 162 -1.87 10.72 -18.85
N ASP A 163 -3.08 10.23 -18.63
CA ASP A 163 -3.60 9.09 -19.36
C ASP A 163 -3.87 9.54 -20.81
N PRO A 164 -3.29 8.88 -21.83
CA PRO A 164 -3.57 9.21 -23.22
C PRO A 164 -4.95 8.74 -23.68
N ASP A 165 -5.62 7.86 -22.93
CA ASP A 165 -6.90 7.27 -23.31
C ASP A 165 -8.07 8.16 -22.85
N ASP A 166 -9.11 8.24 -23.70
CA ASP A 166 -10.35 8.95 -23.38
C ASP A 166 -11.13 8.20 -22.29
N VAL A 167 -11.89 8.94 -21.49
CA VAL A 167 -12.81 8.33 -20.52
C VAL A 167 -13.95 7.64 -21.26
N VAL A 168 -14.12 6.34 -21.04
CA VAL A 168 -15.22 5.55 -21.59
C VAL A 168 -16.32 5.45 -20.53
N GLU A 169 -17.40 6.19 -20.73
CA GLU A 169 -18.57 6.15 -19.84
C GLU A 169 -19.43 4.90 -20.11
N SER A 170 -19.88 4.24 -19.05
CA SER A 170 -20.76 3.08 -19.16
C SER A 170 -21.52 2.81 -17.87
N GLU A 171 -22.84 2.94 -17.89
CA GLU A 171 -23.68 2.65 -16.72
C GLU A 171 -23.55 1.19 -16.23
N ILE A 172 -23.23 0.27 -17.14
CA ILE A 172 -23.15 -1.17 -16.85
C ILE A 172 -21.74 -1.55 -16.35
N PHE A 173 -20.70 -0.86 -16.80
CA PHE A 173 -19.30 -1.21 -16.55
C PHE A 173 -18.56 -0.25 -15.61
N ASP A 174 -19.23 0.81 -15.14
CA ASP A 174 -18.68 1.76 -14.18
C ASP A 174 -18.39 1.12 -12.81
N THR A 175 -19.29 0.24 -12.34
CA THR A 175 -19.09 -0.46 -11.07
C THR A 175 -19.31 -1.96 -11.19
N ARG A 176 -18.62 -2.72 -10.33
CA ARG A 176 -18.88 -4.16 -10.16
C ARG A 176 -20.36 -4.44 -9.88
N GLN A 177 -21.00 -3.59 -9.07
CA GLN A 177 -22.39 -3.78 -8.68
C GLN A 177 -23.34 -3.62 -9.88
N ALA A 178 -23.11 -2.64 -10.75
CA ALA A 178 -23.91 -2.45 -11.96
C ALA A 178 -23.85 -3.68 -12.88
N PHE A 179 -22.64 -4.21 -13.13
CA PHE A 179 -22.49 -5.42 -13.93
C PHE A 179 -23.12 -6.66 -13.27
N LEU A 180 -23.02 -6.79 -11.94
CA LEU A 180 -23.69 -7.86 -11.19
C LEU A 180 -25.21 -7.75 -11.29
N SER A 181 -25.77 -6.55 -11.18
CA SER A 181 -27.21 -6.30 -11.33
C SER A 181 -27.70 -6.66 -12.73
N LEU A 182 -26.95 -6.33 -13.78
CA LEU A 182 -27.24 -6.79 -15.14
C LEU A 182 -27.28 -8.32 -15.22
N CYS A 183 -26.26 -8.98 -14.66
CA CYS A 183 -26.17 -10.44 -14.69
C CYS A 183 -27.32 -11.10 -13.95
N GLN A 184 -27.70 -10.58 -12.78
CA GLN A 184 -28.81 -11.09 -11.98
C GLN A 184 -30.15 -10.91 -12.70
N ALA A 185 -30.39 -9.74 -13.28
CA ALA A 185 -31.63 -9.42 -14.00
C ALA A 185 -31.82 -10.30 -15.25
N ASN A 186 -30.73 -10.67 -15.93
CA ASN A 186 -30.77 -11.44 -17.17
C ASN A 186 -30.36 -12.92 -17.01
N HIS A 187 -30.19 -13.39 -15.77
CA HIS A 187 -29.75 -14.75 -15.46
C HIS A 187 -28.44 -15.15 -16.16
N TYR A 188 -27.50 -14.22 -16.27
CA TYR A 188 -26.17 -14.48 -16.80
C TYR A 188 -25.30 -15.18 -15.77
N GLN A 189 -24.62 -16.24 -16.21
CA GLN A 189 -23.85 -17.13 -15.32
C GLN A 189 -22.48 -17.46 -15.94
N PHE A 190 -21.51 -17.72 -15.06
CA PHE A 190 -20.11 -18.04 -15.40
C PHE A 190 -19.62 -19.35 -14.78
N ASP A 191 -20.54 -20.19 -14.30
CA ASP A 191 -20.26 -21.44 -13.58
C ASP A 191 -19.99 -22.64 -14.51
N GLU A 192 -20.36 -22.56 -15.79
CA GLU A 192 -20.01 -23.54 -16.83
C GLU A 192 -19.53 -22.86 -18.11
N LEU A 193 -18.65 -23.52 -18.86
CA LEU A 193 -18.08 -22.97 -20.10
C LEU A 193 -19.16 -22.52 -21.11
N ARG A 194 -20.24 -23.29 -21.27
CA ARG A 194 -21.34 -22.93 -22.19
C ARG A 194 -22.03 -21.65 -21.74
N ARG A 195 -22.32 -21.52 -20.44
CA ARG A 195 -22.99 -20.36 -19.85
C ARG A 195 -22.07 -19.13 -19.85
N ALA A 196 -20.80 -19.30 -19.52
CA ALA A 196 -19.79 -18.25 -19.61
C ALA A 196 -19.66 -17.70 -21.04
N LYS A 197 -19.58 -18.57 -22.07
CA LYS A 197 -19.55 -18.13 -23.48
C LYS A 197 -20.78 -17.30 -23.88
N HIS A 198 -21.96 -17.78 -23.50
CA HIS A 198 -23.22 -17.07 -23.76
C HIS A 198 -23.24 -15.70 -23.06
N THR A 199 -22.89 -15.67 -21.78
CA THR A 199 -22.80 -14.42 -21.02
C THR A 199 -21.79 -13.46 -21.63
N SER A 200 -20.56 -13.90 -21.94
CA SER A 200 -19.55 -13.05 -22.59
C SER A 200 -20.03 -12.48 -23.92
N MET A 201 -20.74 -13.27 -24.74
CA MET A 201 -21.32 -12.79 -26.00
C MET A 201 -22.36 -11.68 -25.75
N LEU A 202 -23.21 -11.82 -24.75
CA LEU A 202 -24.20 -10.80 -24.41
C LEU A 202 -23.58 -9.57 -23.74
N THR A 203 -22.51 -9.74 -22.96
CA THR A 203 -21.70 -8.62 -22.45
C THR A 203 -21.10 -7.81 -23.60
N LEU A 204 -20.55 -8.47 -24.63
CA LEU A 204 -20.04 -7.79 -25.83
C LEU A 204 -21.14 -7.07 -26.62
N PHE A 205 -22.34 -7.66 -26.69
CA PHE A 205 -23.49 -7.02 -27.30
C PHE A 205 -23.87 -5.72 -26.57
N HIS A 206 -23.93 -5.75 -25.24
CA HIS A 206 -24.18 -4.56 -24.41
C HIS A 206 -23.09 -3.50 -24.59
N LEU A 207 -21.81 -3.89 -24.63
CA LEU A 207 -20.69 -2.99 -24.95
C LEU A 207 -20.86 -2.30 -26.32
N GLY A 208 -21.27 -3.06 -27.34
CA GLY A 208 -21.48 -2.51 -28.69
C GLY A 208 -22.71 -1.61 -28.80
N GLN A 209 -23.67 -1.69 -27.89
CA GLN A 209 -24.80 -0.75 -27.85
C GLN A 209 -24.42 0.59 -27.23
N LEU A 210 -23.51 0.59 -26.24
CA LEU A 210 -23.00 1.82 -25.61
C LEU A 210 -22.25 2.73 -26.58
N THR A 211 -21.59 2.16 -27.60
CA THR A 211 -20.83 2.94 -28.61
C THR A 211 -21.70 3.52 -29.73
N ASN A 212 -23.02 3.23 -29.74
CA ASN A 212 -23.95 3.62 -30.81
C ASN A 212 -25.01 4.65 -30.36
N GLY A 213 -24.91 5.18 -29.15
CA GLY A 213 -25.71 6.30 -28.62
C GLY A 213 -24.86 7.55 -28.47
#